data_AF-A0A1G3C1D9-F1
#
_entry.id   AF-A0A1G3C1D9-F1
#
_cell.length_a   1.000
_cell.length_b   1.000
_cell.length_c   1.000
_cell.angle_alpha   90.00
_cell.angle_beta   90.00
_cell.angle_gamma   90.00
#
_symmetry.space_group_name_H-M   'P 1'
#
loop_
_entity.id
_entity.type
_entity.pdbx_description
1 polymer ?
#
loop_
_entity_poly.entity_id
_entity_poly.type
_entity_poly.pdbx_seq_one_letter_code
_entity_poly.pdbx_strand_id
1 'polypeptide(L)'
;MKVRKLTVLKEVSEDLEEGRLFYDRKESGIGDYFFDSLISDLESLKLYAGIHSKRFGYHRMLSKRFPFAIYYEVEEDTAIVVAVLDMRRDPAWIHGKLEKRFS
;
A
#
# COMPACT_ATOMS: atom_id res chain seq x y z
N MET A 1 6.95 17.82 6.71
CA MET A 1 8.08 16.98 6.26
C MET A 1 7.94 16.78 4.77
N LYS A 2 9.01 16.89 3.97
CA LYS A 2 8.94 16.73 2.51
C LYS A 2 9.64 15.43 2.13
N VAL A 3 8.87 14.44 1.69
CA VAL A 3 9.43 13.19 1.17
C VAL A 3 9.98 13.44 -0.23
N ARG A 4 11.23 13.07 -0.46
CA ARG A 4 11.93 13.21 -1.75
C ARG A 4 12.09 11.87 -2.45
N LYS A 5 12.08 10.78 -1.69
CA LYS A 5 12.28 9.42 -2.20
C LYS A 5 11.15 8.50 -1.75
N LEU A 6 10.73 7.64 -2.66
CA LEU A 6 9.85 6.51 -2.38
C LEU A 6 10.67 5.24 -2.55
N THR A 7 10.67 4.38 -1.54
CA THR A 7 11.23 3.03 -1.59
C THR A 7 10.09 2.06 -1.35
N VAL A 8 10.03 0.97 -2.13
CA VAL A 8 9.02 -0.08 -1.96
C VAL A 8 9.73 -1.40 -1.64
N LEU A 9 9.23 -2.15 -0.67
CA LEU A 9 9.70 -3.51 -0.45
C LEU A 9 9.33 -4.38 -1.66
N LYS A 10 10.16 -5.39 -1.99
CA LYS A 10 9.92 -6.29 -3.13
C LYS A 10 8.54 -6.94 -3.04
N GLU A 11 8.15 -7.24 -1.81
CA GLU A 11 6.87 -7.78 -1.38
C GLU A 11 5.63 -6.98 -1.82
N VAL A 12 5.79 -5.67 -2.00
CA VAL A 12 4.71 -4.79 -2.47
C VAL A 12 4.31 -5.12 -3.91
N SER A 13 5.26 -5.60 -4.73
CA SER A 13 4.95 -6.01 -6.10
C SER A 13 3.99 -7.21 -6.14
N GLU A 14 4.18 -8.18 -5.22
CA GLU A 14 3.27 -9.33 -5.07
C GLU A 14 1.89 -8.88 -4.59
N ASP A 15 1.84 -7.96 -3.63
CA ASP A 15 0.58 -7.40 -3.12
C ASP A 15 -0.24 -6.70 -4.23
N LEU A 16 0.43 -5.93 -5.09
CA LEU A 16 -0.19 -5.25 -6.24
C LEU A 16 -0.65 -6.25 -7.30
N GLU A 17 0.16 -7.26 -7.61
CA GLU A 17 -0.18 -8.28 -8.60
C GLU A 17 -1.34 -9.16 -8.14
N GLU A 18 -1.36 -9.59 -6.87
CA GLU A 18 -2.48 -10.31 -6.27
C GLU A 18 -3.78 -9.49 -6.38
N GLY A 19 -3.72 -8.18 -6.11
CA GLY A 19 -4.85 -7.26 -6.23
C GLY A 19 -5.32 -7.08 -7.68
N ARG A 20 -4.38 -6.86 -8.61
CA ARG A 20 -4.66 -6.72 -10.06
C ARG A 20 -5.37 -7.95 -10.59
N LEU A 21 -4.81 -9.14 -10.37
CA LEU A 21 -5.40 -10.41 -10.80
C LEU A 21 -6.76 -10.66 -10.16
N PHE A 22 -6.96 -10.27 -8.89
CA PHE A 22 -8.26 -10.38 -8.24
C PHE A 22 -9.34 -9.57 -8.94
N TYR A 23 -9.03 -8.33 -9.33
CA TYR A 23 -9.99 -7.45 -9.98
C TYR A 23 -10.21 -7.79 -11.45
N ASP A 24 -9.17 -8.20 -12.17
CA ASP A 24 -9.30 -8.60 -13.58
C ASP A 24 -10.17 -9.85 -13.76
N ARG A 25 -10.12 -10.79 -12.79
CA ARG A 25 -11.03 -11.95 -12.77
C ARG A 25 -12.50 -11.58 -12.56
N LYS A 26 -12.81 -10.40 -12.01
CA LYS A 26 -14.19 -9.96 -11.81
C LYS A 26 -14.75 -9.32 -13.07
N GLU A 27 -13.95 -8.48 -13.71
CA GLU A 27 -14.29 -7.81 -14.95
C GLU A 27 -12.98 -7.39 -15.63
N SER A 28 -12.85 -7.74 -16.90
CA SER A 28 -11.64 -7.48 -17.68
C SER A 28 -11.35 -5.98 -17.71
N GLY A 29 -10.11 -5.60 -17.42
CA GLY A 29 -9.65 -4.22 -17.40
C GLY A 29 -9.79 -3.51 -16.04
N ILE A 30 -10.57 -4.05 -15.09
CA ILE A 30 -10.61 -3.49 -13.73
C ILE A 30 -9.28 -3.75 -12.99
N GLY A 31 -8.57 -4.82 -13.32
CA GLY A 31 -7.22 -5.07 -12.79
C GLY A 31 -6.24 -3.95 -13.13
N ASP A 32 -6.25 -3.49 -14.38
CA ASP A 32 -5.38 -2.40 -14.82
C ASP A 32 -5.77 -1.08 -14.16
N TYR A 33 -7.07 -0.79 -14.08
CA TYR A 33 -7.57 0.37 -13.35
C TYR A 33 -7.20 0.35 -11.86
N PHE A 34 -7.22 -0.84 -11.23
CA PHE A 34 -6.71 -1.06 -9.89
C PHE A 34 -5.24 -0.70 -9.78
N PHE A 35 -4.41 -1.25 -10.65
CA PHE A 35 -2.97 -1.02 -10.63
C PHE A 35 -2.65 0.48 -10.78
N ASP A 36 -3.21 1.13 -11.79
CA ASP A 36 -3.00 2.57 -12.04
C ASP A 36 -3.45 3.44 -10.86
N SER A 37 -4.58 3.09 -10.23
CA SER A 37 -5.08 3.80 -9.06
C SER A 37 -4.12 3.68 -7.87
N LEU A 38 -3.57 2.48 -7.61
CA LEU A 38 -2.65 2.26 -6.51
C LEU A 38 -1.28 2.91 -6.77
N ILE A 39 -0.78 2.91 -8.01
CA ILE A 39 0.43 3.66 -8.36
C ILE A 39 0.24 5.16 -8.14
N SER A 40 -0.90 5.72 -8.54
CA SER A 40 -1.23 7.13 -8.27
C SER A 40 -1.27 7.46 -6.78
N ASP A 41 -1.83 6.55 -5.97
CA ASP A 41 -1.88 6.70 -4.52
C ASP A 41 -0.46 6.61 -3.90
N LEU A 42 0.39 5.68 -4.34
CA LEU A 42 1.79 5.57 -3.90
C LEU A 42 2.59 6.84 -4.21
N GLU A 43 2.46 7.38 -5.41
CA GLU A 43 3.13 8.62 -5.80
C GLU A 43 2.70 9.83 -4.96
N SER A 44 1.45 9.84 -4.49
CA SER A 44 0.95 10.91 -3.62
C SER A 44 1.63 10.94 -2.24
N LEU A 45 2.30 9.86 -1.82
CA LEU A 45 3.10 9.85 -0.59
C LEU A 45 4.23 10.88 -0.60
N LYS A 46 4.74 11.26 -1.78
CA LYS A 46 5.73 12.35 -1.90
C LYS A 46 5.21 13.68 -1.33
N LEU A 47 3.88 13.86 -1.30
CA LEU A 47 3.21 15.05 -0.79
C LEU A 47 2.67 14.88 0.63
N TYR A 48 2.13 13.70 0.94
CA TYR A 48 1.31 13.48 2.13
C TYR A 48 1.91 12.48 3.14
N ALA A 49 3.11 11.95 2.91
CA ALA A 49 3.73 11.02 3.86
C ALA A 49 3.92 11.66 5.24
N GLY A 50 3.62 10.87 6.28
CA GLY A 50 3.75 11.26 7.68
C GLY A 50 2.49 11.87 8.31
N ILE A 51 1.51 12.35 7.53
CA ILE A 51 0.26 12.93 8.07
C ILE A 51 -0.80 11.86 8.39
N HIS A 52 -0.62 10.65 7.86
CA HIS A 52 -1.59 9.57 7.97
C HIS A 52 -1.52 8.91 9.35
N SER A 53 -2.68 8.54 9.92
CA SER A 53 -2.74 7.83 11.21
C SER A 53 -1.96 6.52 11.17
N LYS A 54 -1.32 6.16 12.27
CA LYS A 54 -0.64 4.88 12.39
C LYS A 54 -1.61 3.74 12.73
N ARG A 55 -1.38 2.56 12.17
CA ARG A 55 -2.06 1.30 12.52
C ARG A 55 -1.06 0.15 12.42
N PHE A 56 -1.01 -0.71 13.44
CA PHE A 56 -0.04 -1.80 13.54
C PHE A 56 1.43 -1.34 13.44
N GLY A 57 1.74 -0.13 13.95
CA GLY A 57 3.10 0.45 13.90
C GLY A 57 3.38 1.36 12.70
N TYR A 58 2.67 1.16 11.58
CA TYR A 58 2.92 1.85 10.31
C TYR A 58 1.97 3.00 10.05
N HIS A 59 2.41 4.03 9.32
CA HIS A 59 1.46 4.98 8.73
C HIS A 59 0.57 4.25 7.73
N ARG A 60 -0.74 4.53 7.78
CA ARG A 60 -1.74 3.88 6.92
C ARG A 60 -2.48 4.88 6.07
N MET A 61 -2.20 4.87 4.78
CA MET A 61 -2.95 5.61 3.77
C MET A 61 -4.01 4.71 3.14
N LEU A 62 -5.26 5.17 3.06
CA LEU A 62 -6.33 4.45 2.36
C LEU A 62 -6.26 4.78 0.87
N SER A 63 -6.41 3.78 0.01
CA SER A 63 -6.57 4.02 -1.42
C SER A 63 -7.87 4.78 -1.69
N LYS A 64 -7.84 5.64 -2.70
CA LYS A 64 -8.98 6.50 -3.05
C LYS A 64 -10.11 5.75 -3.73
N ARG A 65 -9.80 4.66 -4.44
CA ARG A 65 -10.74 3.98 -5.34
C ARG A 65 -11.05 2.55 -4.93
N PHE A 66 -10.10 1.90 -4.26
CA PHE A 66 -10.21 0.50 -3.87
C PHE A 66 -10.15 0.34 -2.36
N PRO A 67 -10.77 -0.70 -1.79
CA PRO A 67 -10.73 -0.98 -0.36
C PRO A 67 -9.37 -1.55 0.08
N PHE A 68 -8.31 -0.84 -0.24
CA PHE A 68 -6.91 -1.21 0.02
C PHE A 68 -6.25 -0.13 0.88
N ALA A 69 -5.25 -0.52 1.65
CA ALA A 69 -4.42 0.38 2.42
C ALA A 69 -2.95 0.21 2.06
N ILE A 70 -2.25 1.34 1.93
CA ILE A 70 -0.81 1.43 1.79
C ILE A 70 -0.23 1.64 3.19
N TYR A 71 0.59 0.69 3.63
CA TYR A 71 1.33 0.75 4.89
C TYR A 71 2.77 1.16 4.61
N TYR A 72 3.23 2.19 5.30
CA TYR A 72 4.56 2.73 5.10
C TYR A 72 5.15 3.32 6.38
N GLU A 73 6.46 3.49 6.39
CA GLU A 73 7.20 4.26 7.38
C GLU A 73 7.85 5.47 6.72
N VAL A 74 8.26 6.43 7.54
CA VAL A 74 9.07 7.53 7.05
C VAL A 74 10.36 7.59 7.83
N GLU A 75 11.47 7.51 7.09
CA GLU A 75 12.82 7.69 7.59
C GLU A 75 13.43 8.89 6.86
N GLU A 76 13.82 9.92 7.61
CA GLU A 76 14.35 11.18 7.07
C GLU A 76 13.43 11.81 5.99
N ASP A 77 13.80 11.71 4.72
CA ASP A 77 13.05 12.21 3.56
C ASP A 77 12.54 11.08 2.65
N THR A 78 12.54 9.84 3.14
CA THR A 78 12.16 8.64 2.40
C THR A 78 10.90 8.01 2.99
N ALA A 79 9.86 7.86 2.16
CA ALA A 79 8.73 7.00 2.49
C ALA A 79 9.08 5.56 2.07
N ILE A 80 9.06 4.64 3.02
CA ILE A 80 9.34 3.22 2.81
C ILE A 80 8.01 2.47 2.85
N VAL A 81 7.54 2.03 1.69
CA VAL A 81 6.28 1.30 1.55
C VAL A 81 6.54 -0.17 1.84
N VAL A 82 5.84 -0.67 2.85
CA VAL A 82 6.01 -2.01 3.42
C VAL A 82 4.99 -2.98 2.85
N ALA A 83 3.75 -2.53 2.62
CA ALA A 83 2.69 -3.39 2.10
C ALA A 83 1.54 -2.60 1.45
N VAL A 84 0.81 -3.24 0.52
CA VAL A 84 -0.43 -2.71 -0.07
C VAL A 84 -1.54 -3.75 0.07
N LEU A 85 -2.35 -3.66 1.13
CA LEU A 85 -3.19 -4.78 1.56
C LEU A 85 -4.68 -4.51 1.40
N ASP A 86 -5.42 -5.54 0.97
CA ASP A 86 -6.89 -5.54 0.90
C ASP A 86 -7.50 -5.47 2.30
N MET A 87 -8.24 -4.41 2.58
CA MET A 87 -8.84 -4.17 3.89
C MET A 87 -10.10 -5.00 4.16
N ARG A 88 -10.59 -5.73 3.16
CA ARG A 88 -11.71 -6.67 3.36
C ARG A 88 -11.26 -7.99 3.99
N ARG A 89 -9.95 -8.24 4.06
CA ARG A 89 -9.40 -9.40 4.75
C ARG A 89 -9.44 -9.21 6.26
N ASP A 90 -9.34 -10.32 6.98
CA ASP A 90 -9.30 -10.35 8.44
C ASP A 90 -8.18 -9.43 8.99
N PRO A 91 -8.45 -8.58 9.99
CA PRO A 91 -7.43 -7.69 10.56
C PRO A 91 -6.21 -8.41 11.15
N ALA A 92 -6.36 -9.62 11.70
CA ALA A 92 -5.26 -10.44 12.18
C ALA A 92 -4.40 -10.96 11.02
N TRP A 93 -5.02 -11.28 9.86
CA TRP A 93 -4.28 -11.59 8.65
C TRP A 93 -3.44 -10.38 8.18
N ILE A 94 -4.01 -9.18 8.21
CA ILE A 94 -3.29 -7.93 7.87
C ILE A 94 -2.14 -7.68 8.84
N HIS A 95 -2.33 -7.94 10.13
CA HIS A 95 -1.28 -7.76 11.12
C HIS A 95 -0.12 -8.76 10.90
N GLY A 96 -0.42 -10.05 10.73
CA GLY A 96 0.60 -11.08 10.48
C GLY A 96 1.30 -10.92 9.12
N LYS A 97 0.54 -10.54 8.08
CA LYS A 97 0.93 -9.53 7.08
C LYS A 97 2.26 -8.81 7.29
N LEU A 98 2.12 -7.76 8.07
CA LEU A 98 3.09 -6.71 8.33
C LEU A 98 4.24 -7.20 9.21
N GLU A 99 3.96 -8.04 10.21
CA GLU A 99 5.00 -8.62 11.08
C GLU A 99 6.05 -9.41 10.28
N LYS A 100 5.61 -10.16 9.27
CA LYS A 100 6.52 -10.92 8.39
C LYS A 100 7.36 -10.06 7.46
N ARG A 101 7.00 -8.80 7.22
CA ARG A 101 7.77 -7.88 6.37
C ARG A 101 8.93 -7.23 7.14
N PHE A 102 9.05 -7.49 8.44
CA PHE A 102 10.06 -6.94 9.35
C PHE A 102 11.09 -7.98 9.85
N SER A 103 11.01 -9.23 9.37
CA SER A 103 11.96 -10.32 9.66
C SER A 103 12.84 -10.62 8.47
#